data_AF-A0A3D0HAE4-F1
#
_entry.id   AF-A0A3D0HAE4-F1
#
_cell.length_a   1.000
_cell.length_b   1.000
_cell.length_c   1.000
_cell.angle_alpha   90.00
_cell.angle_beta   90.00
_cell.angle_gamma   90.00
#
_symmetry.space_group_name_H-M   'P 1'
#
loop_
_entity.id
_entity.type
_entity.pdbx_description
1 polymer ?
#
loop_
_entity_poly.entity_id
_entity_poly.type
_entity_poly.pdbx_seq_one_letter_code
_entity_poly.pdbx_strand_id
1 'polypeptide(L)'
;PLFFSANRKIWNGFSEKDKAIIEDCARDAEKYSKALSRVGLDDGSALKYLRSIGKVPAVTDPYAEQTKNGMIVTRFTPEQIRVFYEATQSVRDKWTKNIGPKLVKAAQADMEAAK
;
A
#
# COMPACT_ATOMS: atom_id res chain seq x y z
N PRO A 1 -1.96 -0.90 -1.11
CA PRO A 1 -2.95 -1.99 -1.12
C PRO A 1 -4.00 -1.72 -2.18
N LEU A 2 -4.15 -2.65 -3.11
CA LEU A 2 -5.21 -2.65 -4.10
C LEU A 2 -6.27 -3.66 -3.65
N PHE A 3 -7.49 -3.54 -4.17
CA PHE A 3 -8.55 -4.51 -3.92
C PHE A 3 -8.61 -5.49 -5.08
N PHE A 4 -8.57 -6.78 -4.78
CA PHE A 4 -9.02 -7.81 -5.72
C PHE A 4 -10.54 -7.93 -5.60
N SER A 5 -11.23 -7.76 -6.71
CA SER A 5 -12.69 -7.85 -6.76
C SER A 5 -13.14 -8.81 -7.85
N ALA A 6 -14.18 -9.59 -7.57
CA ALA A 6 -14.87 -10.40 -8.56
C ALA A 6 -16.35 -9.95 -8.66
N ASN A 7 -16.93 -10.14 -9.84
CA ASN A 7 -18.38 -9.96 -10.00
C ASN A 7 -19.13 -10.93 -9.06
N ARG A 8 -20.09 -10.42 -8.28
CA ARG A 8 -20.81 -11.21 -7.27
C ARG A 8 -21.55 -12.43 -7.83
N LYS A 9 -22.20 -12.30 -8.99
CA LYS A 9 -22.94 -13.41 -9.61
C LYS A 9 -21.98 -14.52 -10.04
N ILE A 10 -20.85 -14.14 -10.62
CA ILE A 10 -19.81 -15.10 -11.03
C ILE A 10 -19.18 -15.76 -9.81
N TRP A 11 -18.81 -14.97 -8.79
CA TRP A 11 -18.25 -15.49 -7.54
C TRP A 11 -19.15 -16.54 -6.89
N ASN A 12 -20.45 -16.24 -6.80
CA ASN A 12 -21.43 -17.16 -6.23
C ASN A 12 -21.64 -18.43 -7.07
N GLY A 13 -21.27 -18.42 -8.35
CA GLY A 13 -21.35 -19.57 -9.24
C GLY A 13 -20.19 -20.55 -9.10
N PHE A 14 -19.09 -20.16 -8.46
CA PHE A 14 -17.96 -21.05 -8.20
C PHE A 14 -18.25 -22.03 -7.06
N SER A 15 -17.63 -23.22 -7.14
CA SER A 15 -17.60 -24.15 -6.01
C SER A 15 -16.79 -23.57 -4.86
N GLU A 16 -17.00 -24.05 -3.63
CA GLU A 16 -16.19 -23.65 -2.46
C GLU A 16 -14.70 -23.96 -2.65
N LYS A 17 -14.39 -25.06 -3.35
CA LYS A 17 -13.01 -25.41 -3.71
C LYS A 17 -12.38 -24.36 -4.63
N ASP A 18 -13.11 -23.94 -5.66
CA ASP A 18 -12.59 -22.94 -6.61
C ASP A 18 -12.45 -21.57 -5.97
N LYS A 19 -13.40 -21.17 -5.10
CA LYS A 19 -13.30 -19.94 -4.30
C LYS A 19 -12.04 -19.94 -3.44
N ALA A 20 -11.78 -21.05 -2.73
CA ALA A 20 -10.58 -21.18 -1.90
C ALA A 20 -9.28 -21.03 -2.73
N ILE A 21 -9.21 -21.69 -3.89
CA ILE A 21 -8.05 -21.55 -4.80
C ILE A 21 -7.88 -20.10 -5.26
N ILE A 22 -8.97 -19.44 -5.66
CA ILE A 22 -8.90 -18.04 -6.12
C ILE A 22 -8.46 -17.11 -4.98
N GLU A 23 -8.96 -17.33 -3.76
CA GLU A 23 -8.53 -16.56 -2.60
C GLU A 23 -7.05 -16.75 -2.28
N ASP A 24 -6.54 -17.98 -2.32
CA ASP A 24 -5.12 -18.26 -2.11
C ASP A 24 -4.25 -17.58 -3.18
N CYS A 25 -4.64 -17.67 -4.45
CA CYS A 25 -3.99 -16.94 -5.53
C CYS A 25 -4.01 -15.42 -5.31
N ALA A 26 -5.12 -14.86 -4.81
CA ALA A 26 -5.22 -13.43 -4.52
C ALA A 26 -4.30 -13.01 -3.37
N ARG A 27 -4.16 -13.85 -2.32
CA ARG A 27 -3.23 -13.61 -1.21
C ARG A 27 -1.77 -13.65 -1.69
N ASP A 28 -1.42 -14.63 -2.51
CA ASP A 28 -0.07 -14.74 -3.09
C ASP A 28 0.25 -13.54 -4.00
N ALA A 29 -0.69 -13.16 -4.86
CA ALA A 29 -0.56 -12.00 -5.73
C ALA A 29 -0.43 -10.70 -4.93
N GLU A 30 -1.20 -10.52 -3.86
CA GLU A 30 -1.12 -9.34 -2.98
C GLU A 30 0.24 -9.26 -2.28
N LYS A 31 0.72 -10.38 -1.72
CA LYS A 31 2.03 -10.45 -1.07
C LYS A 31 3.16 -10.08 -2.04
N TYR A 32 3.13 -10.63 -3.26
CA TYR A 32 4.09 -10.32 -4.32
C TYR A 32 4.03 -8.86 -4.78
N SER A 33 2.84 -8.39 -5.17
CA SER A 33 2.64 -7.04 -5.69
C SER A 33 2.97 -5.96 -4.67
N LYS A 34 2.61 -6.18 -3.39
CA LYS A 34 2.94 -5.28 -2.28
C LYS A 34 4.45 -5.17 -2.08
N ALA A 35 5.17 -6.28 -2.14
CA ALA A 35 6.63 -6.26 -2.02
C ALA A 35 7.28 -5.55 -3.20
N LEU A 36 6.86 -5.83 -4.44
CA LEU A 36 7.35 -5.09 -5.61
C LEU A 36 7.09 -3.58 -5.50
N SER A 37 5.93 -3.18 -5.03
CA SER A 37 5.56 -1.76 -4.90
C SER A 37 6.33 -1.04 -3.78
N ARG A 38 6.92 -1.78 -2.84
CA ARG A 38 7.55 -1.24 -1.63
C ARG A 38 9.06 -1.45 -1.58
N VAL A 39 9.64 -2.23 -2.48
CA VAL A 39 11.08 -2.47 -2.50
C VAL A 39 11.84 -1.15 -2.59
N GLY A 40 12.75 -0.92 -1.62
CA GLY A 40 13.50 0.35 -1.50
C GLY A 40 12.73 1.50 -0.83
N LEU A 41 11.49 1.28 -0.41
CA LEU A 41 10.62 2.27 0.23
C LEU A 41 10.13 1.86 1.63
N ASP A 42 10.46 0.65 2.07
CA ASP A 42 10.13 0.10 3.38
C ASP A 42 11.38 -0.16 4.24
N ASP A 43 11.22 -0.95 5.31
CA ASP A 43 12.28 -1.37 6.22
C ASP A 43 13.20 -2.49 5.66
N GLY A 44 13.08 -2.81 4.37
CA GLY A 44 13.81 -3.87 3.69
C GLY A 44 13.09 -5.22 3.70
N SER A 45 11.94 -5.34 4.37
CA SER A 45 11.16 -6.58 4.40
C SER A 45 10.67 -7.00 3.01
N ALA A 46 10.27 -6.07 2.15
CA ALA A 46 9.92 -6.36 0.76
C ALA A 46 11.08 -7.00 -0.01
N LEU A 47 12.28 -6.44 0.07
CA LEU A 47 13.45 -6.97 -0.64
C LEU A 47 13.81 -8.37 -0.15
N LYS A 48 13.76 -8.59 1.17
CA LYS A 48 14.00 -9.92 1.77
C LYS A 48 13.01 -10.95 1.22
N TYR A 49 11.72 -10.61 1.15
CA TYR A 49 10.72 -11.51 0.60
C TYR A 49 10.93 -11.77 -0.91
N LEU A 50 11.18 -10.74 -1.72
CA LEU A 50 11.43 -10.90 -3.16
C LEU A 50 12.65 -11.78 -3.45
N ARG A 51 13.69 -11.69 -2.62
CA ARG A 51 14.85 -12.61 -2.66
C ARG A 51 14.45 -14.04 -2.37
N SER A 52 13.61 -14.27 -1.36
CA SER A 52 13.19 -15.63 -0.96
C SER A 52 12.45 -16.40 -2.06
N ILE A 53 11.81 -15.68 -2.99
CA ILE A 53 11.08 -16.28 -4.13
C ILE A 53 11.83 -16.13 -5.46
N GLY A 54 13.06 -15.60 -5.47
CA GLY A 54 13.85 -15.42 -6.70
C GLY A 54 13.25 -14.41 -7.69
N LYS A 55 12.54 -13.38 -7.21
CA LYS A 55 11.85 -12.38 -8.04
C LYS A 55 12.30 -10.95 -7.74
N VAL A 56 13.59 -10.75 -7.47
CA VAL A 56 14.14 -9.42 -7.25
C VAL A 56 14.09 -8.61 -8.56
N PRO A 57 13.50 -7.40 -8.57
CA PRO A 57 13.48 -6.56 -9.76
C PRO A 57 14.86 -5.96 -10.04
N ALA A 58 15.07 -5.48 -11.27
CA ALA A 58 16.33 -4.86 -11.69
C ALA A 58 16.69 -3.60 -10.87
N VAL A 59 15.67 -2.85 -10.43
CA VAL A 59 15.82 -1.66 -9.60
C VAL A 59 15.27 -1.96 -8.21
N THR A 60 16.10 -1.76 -7.19
CA THR A 60 15.72 -1.97 -5.78
C THR A 60 15.86 -0.72 -4.92
N ASP A 61 16.45 0.35 -5.46
CA ASP A 61 16.49 1.68 -4.88
C ASP A 61 15.89 2.69 -5.87
N PRO A 62 14.60 3.04 -5.73
CA PRO A 62 13.94 3.93 -6.66
C PRO A 62 14.46 5.37 -6.57
N TYR A 63 14.97 5.82 -5.42
CA TYR A 63 15.46 7.20 -5.27
C TYR A 63 16.83 7.38 -5.94
N ALA A 64 17.72 6.40 -5.79
CA ALA A 64 19.00 6.39 -6.50
C ALA A 64 18.78 6.31 -8.01
N GLU A 65 17.86 5.46 -8.48
CA GLU A 65 17.58 5.34 -9.92
C GLU A 65 16.98 6.65 -10.49
N GLN A 66 16.08 7.32 -9.77
CA GLN A 66 15.56 8.63 -10.20
C GLN A 66 16.68 9.68 -10.30
N THR A 67 17.58 9.73 -9.30
CA THR A 67 18.69 10.69 -9.28
C THR A 67 19.67 10.43 -10.43
N LYS A 68 20.00 9.16 -10.68
CA LYS A 68 20.82 8.72 -11.82
C LYS A 68 20.22 9.16 -13.16
N ASN A 69 18.89 9.21 -13.26
CA ASN A 69 18.17 9.69 -14.44
C ASN A 69 17.97 11.22 -14.45
N GLY A 70 18.68 11.97 -13.61
CA GLY A 70 18.73 13.44 -13.63
C GLY A 70 17.71 14.16 -12.77
N MET A 71 16.95 13.44 -11.92
CA MET A 71 16.00 14.06 -11.00
C MET A 71 16.68 14.61 -9.73
N ILE A 72 16.19 15.73 -9.22
CA ILE A 72 16.51 16.19 -7.86
C ILE A 72 15.46 15.61 -6.91
N VAL A 73 15.86 14.66 -6.07
CA VAL A 73 14.98 14.03 -5.07
C VAL A 73 15.12 14.76 -3.73
N THR A 74 14.05 15.43 -3.29
CA THR A 74 14.01 16.13 -1.99
C THR A 74 13.23 15.29 -0.97
N ARG A 75 13.83 15.02 0.20
CA ARG A 75 13.17 14.31 1.30
C ARG A 75 12.90 15.26 2.45
N PHE A 76 11.62 15.39 2.81
CA PHE A 76 11.19 16.28 3.88
C PHE A 76 11.42 15.68 5.27
N THR A 77 11.77 16.54 6.24
CA THR A 77 11.81 16.17 7.65
C THR A 77 10.38 16.00 8.21
N PRO A 78 10.21 15.33 9.36
CA PRO A 78 8.91 15.23 10.02
C PRO A 78 8.24 16.60 10.26
N GLU A 79 9.02 17.62 10.60
CA GLU A 79 8.55 18.99 10.83
C GLU A 79 8.06 19.64 9.54
N GLN A 80 8.80 19.46 8.43
CA GLN A 80 8.38 19.94 7.12
C GLN A 80 7.10 19.23 6.65
N ILE A 81 7.00 17.93 6.87
CA ILE A 81 5.79 17.14 6.57
C ILE A 81 4.60 17.66 7.38
N ARG A 82 4.78 18.01 8.66
CA ARG A 82 3.72 18.56 9.52
C ARG A 82 3.12 19.85 8.95
N VAL A 83 3.94 20.73 8.35
CA VAL A 83 3.45 21.96 7.70
C VAL A 83 2.43 21.64 6.60
N PHE A 84 2.65 20.60 5.80
CA PHE A 84 1.69 20.16 4.78
C PHE A 84 0.40 19.60 5.39
N TYR A 85 0.50 18.82 6.47
CA TYR A 85 -0.68 18.33 7.18
C TYR A 85 -1.54 19.48 7.72
N GLU A 86 -0.92 20.47 8.35
CA GLU A 86 -1.62 21.64 8.90
C GLU A 86 -2.27 22.49 7.80
N ALA A 87 -1.54 22.75 6.72
CA ALA A 87 -2.06 23.49 5.56
C ALA A 87 -3.25 22.79 4.89
N THR A 88 -3.38 21.47 5.02
CA THR A 88 -4.46 20.68 4.43
C THR A 88 -5.55 20.27 5.43
N GLN A 89 -5.49 20.75 6.69
CA GLN A 89 -6.40 20.33 7.75
C GLN A 89 -7.87 20.59 7.42
N SER A 90 -8.20 21.77 6.86
CA SER A 90 -9.58 22.12 6.50
C SER A 90 -10.18 21.19 5.45
N VAL A 91 -9.36 20.69 4.51
CA VAL A 91 -9.75 19.70 3.51
C VAL A 91 -10.01 18.36 4.19
N ARG A 92 -9.13 17.94 5.10
CA ARG A 92 -9.31 16.71 5.88
C ARG A 92 -10.60 16.75 6.69
N ASP A 93 -10.87 17.85 7.39
CA ASP A 93 -12.07 18.01 8.21
C ASP A 93 -13.35 17.93 7.36
N LYS A 94 -13.37 18.60 6.20
CA LYS A 94 -14.48 18.53 5.25
C LYS A 94 -14.74 17.09 4.81
N TRP A 95 -13.71 16.37 4.39
CA TRP A 95 -13.85 15.00 3.90
C TRP A 95 -14.16 14.00 5.01
N THR A 96 -13.67 14.21 6.23
CA THR A 96 -14.07 13.39 7.39
C THR A 96 -15.57 13.47 7.64
N LYS A 97 -16.19 14.66 7.51
CA LYS A 97 -17.65 14.80 7.59
C LYS A 97 -18.37 14.05 6.48
N ASN A 98 -17.87 14.13 5.25
CA ASN A 98 -18.48 13.48 4.08
C ASN A 98 -18.36 11.95 4.10
N ILE A 99 -17.19 11.42 4.47
CA ILE A 99 -16.92 9.97 4.52
C ILE A 99 -17.63 9.33 5.71
N GLY A 100 -17.73 10.07 6.83
CA GLY A 100 -18.31 9.58 8.07
C GLY A 100 -17.29 9.61 9.21
N PRO A 101 -17.47 10.45 10.24
CA PRO A 101 -16.50 10.61 11.32
C PRO A 101 -16.20 9.32 12.08
N LYS A 102 -17.20 8.45 12.27
CA LYS A 102 -17.04 7.15 12.94
C LYS A 102 -16.08 6.23 12.16
N LEU A 103 -16.24 6.16 10.83
CA LEU A 103 -15.41 5.32 9.97
C LEU A 103 -13.97 5.83 9.94
N VAL A 104 -13.78 7.14 9.81
CA VAL A 104 -12.43 7.75 9.84
C VAL A 104 -11.75 7.51 11.18
N LYS A 105 -12.48 7.66 12.30
CA LYS A 105 -11.94 7.38 13.63
C LYS A 105 -11.52 5.92 13.80
N ALA A 106 -12.33 4.99 13.30
CA ALA A 106 -11.97 3.56 13.32
C ALA A 106 -10.69 3.29 12.53
N ALA A 107 -10.58 3.82 11.31
CA ALA A 107 -9.37 3.69 10.50
C ALA A 107 -8.12 4.28 11.18
N GLN A 108 -8.26 5.42 11.88
CA GLN A 108 -7.16 6.02 12.64
C GLN A 108 -6.70 5.12 13.79
N ALA A 109 -7.63 4.53 14.54
CA ALA A 109 -7.30 3.59 15.61
C ALA A 109 -6.59 2.34 15.07
N ASP A 110 -7.06 1.78 13.95
CA ASP A 110 -6.40 0.62 13.30
C ASP A 110 -4.99 0.97 12.84
N MET A 111 -4.78 2.18 12.29
CA MET A 111 -3.45 2.65 11.89
C MET A 111 -2.50 2.83 13.08
N GLU A 112 -3.00 3.28 14.23
CA GLU A 112 -2.21 3.41 15.46
C GLU A 112 -1.82 2.04 16.03
N ALA A 113 -2.74 1.07 16.00
CA ALA A 113 -2.50 -0.28 16.47
C ALA A 113 -1.58 -1.12 15.56
N ALA A 114 -1.48 -0.75 14.28
CA ALA A 114 -0.65 -1.44 13.28
C ALA A 114 0.79 -0.91 13.17
N LYS A 115 1.13 0.16 13.90
CA LYS A 115 2.50 0.67 14.01
C LYS A 115 3.34 -0.20 14.94
#